data_AF-A0A511W414-F1
#
_entry.id   AF-A0A511W414-F1
#
_cell.length_a   1.000
_cell.length_b   1.000
_cell.length_c   1.000
_cell.angle_alpha   90.00
_cell.angle_beta   90.00
_cell.angle_gamma   90.00
#
_symmetry.space_group_name_H-M   'P 1'
#
loop_
_entity.id
_entity.type
_entity.pdbx_description
1 polymer ?
#
loop_
_entity_poly.entity_id
_entity_poly.type
_entity_poly.pdbx_seq_one_letter_code
_entity_poly.pdbx_strand_id
1 'polypeptide(L)'
;MPSNLNQLVFYSGSSKYKVISNTSANKTLHKLLDEIGANRISVHGLRHTHASVLLYEGISVYYVSERLGHSTIETTMNHYAHLIKELCEKDEQQTIQVFESI
;
A
#
# COMPACT_ATOMS: atom_id res chain seq x y z
N MET A 1 23.86 -4.50 8.71
CA MET A 1 23.31 -5.47 7.73
C MET A 1 23.08 -6.80 8.43
N PRO A 2 22.07 -7.59 8.05
CA PRO A 2 21.73 -8.83 8.74
C PRO A 2 22.91 -9.81 8.78
N SER A 3 23.20 -10.35 9.96
CA SER A 3 24.36 -11.20 10.25
C SER A 3 24.12 -12.70 10.01
N ASN A 4 22.94 -13.10 9.52
CA ASN A 4 22.66 -14.50 9.23
C ASN A 4 23.35 -14.96 7.94
N LEU A 5 23.62 -16.26 7.84
CA LEU A 5 24.29 -16.91 6.70
C LEU A 5 23.66 -16.60 5.33
N ASN A 6 22.36 -16.29 5.29
CA ASN A 6 21.62 -16.02 4.06
C ASN A 6 21.52 -14.51 3.75
N GLN A 7 22.04 -13.64 4.64
CA GLN A 7 21.95 -12.18 4.57
C GLN A 7 20.52 -11.66 4.38
N LEU A 8 19.53 -12.39 4.88
CA LEU A 8 18.11 -12.06 4.73
C LEU A 8 17.65 -11.14 5.87
N VAL A 9 16.89 -10.08 5.54
CA VAL A 9 16.23 -9.24 6.54
C VAL A 9 15.06 -10.00 7.20
N PHE A 10 14.23 -10.66 6.39
CA PHE A 10 13.10 -11.48 6.86
C PHE A 10 13.47 -12.96 6.86
N TYR A 11 14.17 -13.37 7.91
CA TYR A 11 14.66 -14.74 8.09
C TYR A 11 13.73 -15.58 8.96
N SER A 12 13.55 -16.86 8.61
CA SER A 12 12.87 -17.85 9.46
C SER A 12 13.68 -19.14 9.54
N GLY A 13 14.22 -19.44 10.72
CA GLY A 13 15.04 -20.64 10.94
C GLY A 13 14.28 -21.96 10.78
N SER A 14 12.97 -21.95 11.06
CA SER A 14 12.07 -23.11 10.96
C SER A 14 11.56 -23.36 9.54
N SER A 15 11.68 -22.39 8.63
CA SER A 15 11.27 -22.53 7.22
C SER A 15 12.28 -23.33 6.42
N LYS A 16 11.82 -24.19 5.50
CA LYS A 16 12.67 -24.92 4.54
C LYS A 16 13.51 -23.95 3.70
N TYR A 17 12.88 -22.86 3.25
CA TYR A 17 13.49 -21.84 2.38
C TYR A 17 14.16 -20.70 3.17
N LYS A 18 14.23 -20.80 4.50
CA LYS A 18 14.81 -19.79 5.40
C LYS A 18 14.21 -18.38 5.31
N VAL A 19 13.07 -18.25 4.64
CA VAL A 19 12.27 -17.02 4.50
C VAL A 19 10.91 -17.16 5.17
N ILE A 20 10.33 -16.03 5.56
CA ILE A 20 8.95 -15.95 6.05
C ILE A 20 7.99 -16.10 4.86
N SER A 21 7.02 -17.02 4.96
CA SER A 21 5.99 -17.17 3.93
C SER A 21 4.83 -16.17 4.12
N ASN A 22 4.13 -15.83 3.03
CA ASN A 22 2.95 -14.97 3.09
C ASN A 22 1.89 -15.50 4.07
N THR A 23 1.69 -16.81 4.12
CA THR A 23 0.74 -17.43 5.06
C THR A 23 1.17 -17.20 6.51
N SER A 24 2.47 -17.34 6.81
CA SER A 24 2.99 -17.11 8.16
C SER A 24 2.89 -15.64 8.56
N ALA A 25 3.22 -14.72 7.64
CA ALA A 25 3.10 -13.29 7.86
C ALA A 25 1.64 -12.88 8.15
N ASN A 26 0.69 -13.32 7.32
CA ASN A 26 -0.74 -13.05 7.54
C ASN A 26 -1.25 -13.70 8.82
N LYS A 27 -0.81 -14.92 9.17
CA LYS A 27 -1.19 -15.57 10.44
C LYS A 27 -0.75 -14.76 11.65
N THR A 28 0.49 -14.27 11.65
CA THR A 28 0.99 -13.40 12.72
C THR A 28 0.22 -12.09 12.76
N LEU A 29 -0.03 -11.46 11.60
CA LEU A 29 -0.80 -10.21 11.51
C LEU A 29 -2.22 -10.39 12.07
N HIS A 30 -2.95 -11.43 11.65
CA HIS A 30 -4.30 -11.70 12.14
C HIS A 30 -4.33 -11.91 13.66
N LYS A 31 -3.35 -12.64 14.20
CA LYS A 31 -3.25 -12.83 15.65
C LYS A 31 -3.12 -11.49 16.39
N LEU A 32 -2.25 -10.60 15.91
CA LEU A 32 -2.07 -9.28 16.51
C LEU A 32 -3.32 -8.42 16.39
N LEU A 33 -4.00 -8.46 15.24
CA LEU A 33 -5.25 -7.72 15.02
C LEU A 33 -6.38 -8.22 15.95
N ASP A 34 -6.47 -9.53 16.16
CA ASP A 34 -7.44 -10.11 17.09
C ASP A 34 -7.16 -9.69 18.54
N GLU A 35 -5.89 -9.66 18.95
CA GLU A 35 -5.47 -9.24 20.30
C GLU A 35 -5.83 -7.77 20.60
N ILE A 36 -5.79 -6.90 19.60
CA ILE A 36 -6.16 -5.48 19.74
C ILE A 36 -7.63 -5.19 19.41
N GLY A 37 -8.42 -6.23 19.06
CA GLY A 37 -9.83 -6.08 18.69
C GLY A 37 -10.06 -5.33 17.37
N ALA A 38 -9.08 -5.32 16.47
CA ALA A 38 -9.17 -4.67 15.17
C ALA A 38 -9.70 -5.62 14.09
N ASN A 39 -10.27 -5.03 13.02
CA ASN A 39 -10.70 -5.78 11.85
C ASN A 39 -9.52 -6.50 11.21
N ARG A 40 -9.71 -7.78 10.86
CA ARG A 40 -8.69 -8.57 10.17
C ARG A 40 -8.42 -8.01 8.78
N ILE A 41 -7.15 -7.71 8.53
CA ILE A 41 -6.61 -7.33 7.23
C ILE A 41 -5.40 -8.19 6.89
N SER A 42 -5.14 -8.36 5.60
CA SER A 42 -3.97 -9.06 5.11
C SER A 42 -2.79 -8.11 4.89
N VAL A 43 -1.59 -8.67 4.70
CA VAL A 43 -0.40 -7.91 4.27
C VAL A 43 -0.65 -7.22 2.91
N HIS A 44 -1.46 -7.83 2.04
CA HIS A 44 -1.89 -7.20 0.80
C HIS A 44 -2.86 -6.03 1.07
N GLY A 45 -3.77 -6.19 2.03
CA GLY A 45 -4.62 -5.11 2.54
C GLY A 45 -3.81 -3.92 3.03
N LEU A 46 -2.73 -4.15 3.79
CA LEU A 46 -1.81 -3.07 4.20
C LEU A 46 -1.18 -2.35 3.01
N ARG A 47 -0.80 -3.08 1.95
CA ARG A 47 -0.30 -2.47 0.69
C ARG A 47 -1.37 -1.61 0.02
N HIS A 48 -2.64 -2.02 0.07
CA HIS A 48 -3.76 -1.22 -0.44
C HIS A 48 -4.01 0.04 0.39
N THR A 49 -3.98 -0.07 1.71
CA THR A 49 -4.08 1.08 2.61
C THR A 49 -2.95 2.07 2.35
N HIS A 50 -1.71 1.60 2.22
CA HIS A 50 -0.54 2.44 1.92
C HIS A 50 -0.75 3.24 0.62
N ALA A 51 -1.19 2.59 -0.46
CA ALA A 51 -1.45 3.27 -1.71
C ALA A 51 -2.61 4.28 -1.61
N SER A 52 -3.69 3.91 -0.94
CA SER A 52 -4.87 4.76 -0.76
C SER A 52 -4.53 6.03 0.00
N VAL A 53 -3.73 5.92 1.07
CA VAL A 53 -3.24 7.08 1.84
C VAL A 53 -2.40 8.01 0.96
N LEU A 54 -1.44 7.48 0.20
CA LEU A 54 -0.61 8.32 -0.67
C LEU A 54 -1.44 9.06 -1.72
N LEU A 55 -2.40 8.38 -2.33
CA LEU A 55 -3.30 8.99 -3.31
C LEU A 55 -4.16 10.08 -2.64
N TYR A 56 -4.74 9.80 -1.47
CA TYR A 56 -5.57 10.76 -0.73
C TYR A 56 -4.81 12.05 -0.39
N GLU A 57 -3.52 11.95 -0.09
CA GLU A 57 -2.62 13.09 0.15
C GLU A 57 -2.23 13.85 -1.13
N GLY A 58 -2.81 13.50 -2.29
CA GLY A 58 -2.56 14.15 -3.57
C GLY A 58 -1.26 13.72 -4.26
N ILE A 59 -0.61 12.65 -3.79
CA ILE A 59 0.59 12.13 -4.46
C ILE A 59 0.20 11.51 -5.80
N SER A 60 0.93 11.88 -6.85
CA SER A 60 0.69 11.42 -8.22
C SER A 60 0.50 9.91 -8.33
N VAL A 61 -0.55 9.49 -9.04
CA VAL A 61 -0.83 8.07 -9.33
C VAL A 61 0.34 7.41 -10.05
N TYR A 62 1.07 8.15 -10.88
CA TYR A 62 2.29 7.65 -11.54
C TYR A 62 3.32 7.20 -10.50
N TYR A 63 3.64 8.07 -9.55
CA TYR A 63 4.60 7.80 -8.49
C TYR A 63 4.12 6.66 -7.58
N VAL A 64 2.84 6.65 -7.20
CA VAL A 64 2.28 5.57 -6.38
C VAL A 64 2.39 4.24 -7.11
N SER A 65 2.11 4.20 -8.42
CA SER A 65 2.24 2.98 -9.23
C SER A 65 3.67 2.46 -9.29
N GLU A 66 4.64 3.35 -9.52
CA GLU A 66 6.07 3.02 -9.54
C GLU A 66 6.53 2.51 -8.16
N ARG A 67 6.13 3.18 -7.07
CA ARG A 67 6.44 2.79 -5.69
C ARG A 67 5.91 1.41 -5.34
N LEU A 68 4.75 1.03 -5.86
CA LEU A 68 4.18 -0.30 -5.69
C LEU A 68 4.86 -1.35 -6.60
N GLY A 69 5.60 -0.93 -7.61
CA GLY A 69 6.18 -1.80 -8.62
C GLY A 69 5.13 -2.44 -9.52
N HIS A 70 4.03 -1.76 -9.81
CA HIS A 70 3.07 -2.23 -10.80
C HIS A 70 3.65 -2.04 -12.20
N SER A 71 3.50 -3.07 -13.04
CA SER A 71 3.98 -3.05 -14.43
C SER A 71 3.27 -2.01 -15.29
N THR A 72 2.02 -1.68 -14.94
CA THR A 72 1.22 -0.65 -15.61
C THR A 72 0.53 0.24 -14.59
N ILE A 73 0.46 1.54 -14.90
CA ILE A 73 -0.29 2.54 -14.11
C ILE A 73 -1.77 2.19 -14.06
N GLU A 74 -2.29 1.60 -15.14
CA GLU A 74 -3.68 1.15 -15.26
C GLU A 74 -4.07 0.19 -14.14
N THR A 75 -3.16 -0.67 -13.67
CA THR A 75 -3.40 -1.56 -12.52
C THR A 75 -3.73 -0.74 -11.25
N THR A 76 -2.99 0.34 -11.02
CA THR A 76 -3.22 1.26 -9.89
C THR A 76 -4.52 2.04 -10.10
N MET A 77 -4.72 2.59 -11.30
CA MET A 77 -5.91 3.37 -11.64
C MET A 77 -7.20 2.54 -11.44
N ASN A 78 -7.23 1.31 -11.95
CA ASN A 78 -8.40 0.44 -11.82
C ASN A 78 -8.69 0.07 -10.37
N HIS A 79 -7.65 -0.13 -9.56
CA HIS A 79 -7.84 -0.54 -8.17
C HIS A 79 -8.31 0.63 -7.27
N TYR A 80 -7.94 1.87 -7.59
CA TYR A 80 -8.26 3.06 -6.80
C TYR A 80 -9.16 4.06 -7.53
N ALA A 81 -9.89 3.61 -8.56
CA ALA A 81 -10.65 4.49 -9.47
C ALA A 81 -11.61 5.43 -8.73
N HIS A 82 -12.28 4.94 -7.68
CA HIS A 82 -13.17 5.74 -6.85
C HIS A 82 -12.44 6.89 -6.15
N LEU A 83 -11.28 6.59 -5.55
CA LEU A 83 -10.48 7.55 -4.82
C LEU A 83 -9.88 8.60 -5.76
N ILE A 84 -9.44 8.17 -6.95
CA ILE A 84 -8.94 9.06 -8.00
C ILE A 84 -10.04 10.00 -8.51
N LYS A 85 -11.27 9.49 -8.67
CA LYS A 85 -12.40 10.34 -9.08
C LYS A 85 -12.66 11.45 -8.06
N GLU A 86 -12.69 11.13 -6.77
CA GLU A 86 -12.86 12.12 -5.69
C GLU A 86 -11.73 13.17 -5.70
N LEU A 87 -10.49 12.75 -5.95
CA LEU A 87 -9.36 13.68 -6.10
C LEU A 87 -9.52 14.59 -7.31
N CYS A 88 -9.95 14.07 -8.46
CA CYS A 88 -10.19 14.88 -9.64
C CYS A 88 -11.28 15.95 -9.41
N GLU A 89 -12.37 15.61 -8.71
CA GLU A 89 -13.41 16.57 -8.35
C GLU A 89 -12.86 17.67 -7.42
N LYS A 90 -11.97 17.31 -6.49
CA LYS A 90 -11.29 18.28 -5.62
C LYS A 90 -10.33 19.18 -6.39
N ASP A 91 -9.55 18.61 -7.31
CA ASP A 91 -8.62 19.36 -8.17
C ASP A 91 -9.36 20.33 -9.09
N GLU A 92 -10.53 19.96 -9.60
CA GLU A 92 -11.40 20.83 -10.40
C GLU A 92 -11.86 22.04 -9.60
N GLN A 93 -12.34 21.84 -8.36
CA GLN A 93 -12.73 22.95 -7.48
C GLN A 93 -11.56 23.88 -7.15
N GLN A 94 -10.38 23.32 -6.87
CA GLN A 94 -9.17 24.12 -6.63
C GLN A 94 -8.78 24.92 -7.87
N THR A 95 -8.89 24.33 -9.05
CA THR A 95 -8.57 24.99 -10.32
C THR A 95 -9.47 26.20 -10.55
N ILE A 96 -10.79 26.06 -10.33
CA ILE A 96 -11.74 27.17 -10.43
C ILE A 96 -11.34 28.32 -9.50
N GLN A 97 -11.04 28.02 -8.24
CA GLN A 97 -10.62 29.03 -7.25
C GLN A 97 -9.33 29.77 -7.66
N VAL A 98 -8.35 29.06 -8.22
CA VAL A 98 -7.11 29.68 -8.70
C VAL A 98 -7.40 30.69 -9.80
N PHE A 99 -8.21 30.33 -10.79
CA PHE A 99 -8.54 31.24 -11.90
C PHE A 99 -9.47 32.40 -11.50
N GLU A 100 -10.33 32.22 -10.50
CA GLU A 100 -11.14 33.31 -9.92
C GLU A 100 -10.31 34.30 -9.10
N SER A 101 -9.14 33.88 -8.62
CA SER A 101 -8.23 34.71 -7.82
C SER A 101 -7.22 35.55 -8.61
N ILE A 102 -7.20 35.39 -9.94
CA ILE A 102 -6.35 36.14 -10.89
C ILE A 102 -7.13 37.30 -11.48
#